data_AF-A0A653LTG2-F1
#
_entry.id   AF-A0A653LTG2-F1
#
_cell.length_a   1.000
_cell.length_b   1.000
_cell.length_c   1.000
_cell.angle_alpha   90.00
_cell.angle_beta   90.00
_cell.angle_gamma   90.00
#
_symmetry.space_group_name_H-M   'P 1'
#
loop_
_entity.id
_entity.type
_entity.pdbx_description
1 polymer ?
#
loop_
_entity_poly.entity_id
_entity_poly.type
_entity_poly.pdbx_seq_one_letter_code
_entity_poly.pdbx_strand_id
1 'polypeptide(L)'
;MGIGQREDILHAYQRVRGRSLEIAAPLSSEDCCAQSMPDASPIKWHLAHTTWFFETFILEAHEAGFVPFHPAFRVLFNSYYNGIGAKHPRAQRGLLTRPSLDEVRAYRLDVDRRVAHLLASGAAPGIAALVELGLQHEQQHQELMLTDLKHLLAQNPLYPAYTVQPMEEGEPAAPLGWIDFDGGLAEIGYGGNGFCFDNELPRHRTYLDPFRLASRLVTNGEYRTFIEAGGYRDPSLWLAEGWDRVCAGEITQPLYWIEEDDGWHEFTLHGVQPLDPARPVTHVSMYEADAYARWCGARLPTEAEWEFAARQALLGGGALHPEAANGDGLLQMFGACWQWTASSYAPYPGYAPAAGAIGEYNGKFMVNQYVLRGSSCATPDGHARASYRNFFPAGARWQFTGIRLAR
;
A
#
# COMPACT_ATOMS: atom_id res chain seq x y z
N MET A 1 3.08 14.87 9.63
CA MET A 1 3.19 16.30 9.29
C MET A 1 2.68 16.42 7.87
N GLY A 2 1.65 17.22 7.61
CA GLY A 2 1.13 17.44 6.23
C GLY A 2 2.20 18.10 5.36
N ILE A 3 1.92 18.27 4.06
CA ILE A 3 2.81 19.00 3.13
C ILE A 3 3.32 20.24 3.87
N GLY A 4 4.64 20.26 4.14
CA GLY A 4 5.21 21.05 5.23
C GLY A 4 4.81 22.52 5.13
N GLN A 5 4.78 23.22 6.27
CA GLN A 5 4.51 24.67 6.39
C GLN A 5 5.48 25.58 5.57
N ARG A 6 6.22 25.06 4.58
CA ARG A 6 7.16 25.77 3.70
C ARG A 6 7.21 25.27 2.25
N GLU A 7 6.51 24.20 1.86
CA GLU A 7 6.50 23.80 0.46
C GLU A 7 5.30 24.38 -0.27
N ASP A 8 5.55 25.04 -1.39
CA ASP A 8 4.51 25.52 -2.30
C ASP A 8 3.70 24.32 -2.83
N ILE A 9 2.37 24.38 -2.74
CA ILE A 9 1.47 23.31 -3.20
C ILE A 9 1.70 22.96 -4.67
N LEU A 10 2.15 23.92 -5.48
CA LEU A 10 2.52 23.68 -6.87
C LEU A 10 3.78 22.82 -7.00
N HIS A 11 4.80 23.06 -6.17
CA HIS A 11 6.00 22.21 -6.13
C HIS A 11 5.66 20.79 -5.65
N ALA A 12 4.83 20.67 -4.60
CA ALA A 12 4.35 19.37 -4.14
C ALA A 12 3.57 18.63 -5.24
N TYR A 13 2.72 19.35 -5.99
CA TYR A 13 2.01 18.83 -7.15
C TYR A 13 2.98 18.28 -8.19
N GLN A 14 3.93 19.09 -8.64
CA GLN A 14 4.91 18.69 -9.66
C GLN A 14 5.75 17.49 -9.23
N ARG A 15 6.22 17.46 -7.98
CA ARG A 15 7.02 16.34 -7.44
C ARG A 15 6.23 15.04 -7.42
N VAL A 16 5.02 15.04 -6.84
CA VAL A 16 4.20 13.83 -6.75
C VAL A 16 3.80 13.35 -8.15
N ARG A 17 3.38 14.26 -9.04
CA ARG A 17 3.01 13.91 -10.42
C ARG A 17 4.19 13.36 -11.23
N GLY A 18 5.39 13.91 -11.00
CA GLY A 18 6.65 13.46 -11.59
C GLY A 18 7.02 12.03 -11.18
N ARG A 19 6.86 11.70 -9.89
CA ARG A 19 7.17 10.36 -9.36
C ARG A 19 6.39 9.24 -10.07
N SER A 20 5.12 9.46 -10.39
CA SER A 20 4.32 8.47 -11.14
C SER A 20 4.88 8.24 -12.55
N LEU A 21 5.45 9.28 -13.19
CA LEU A 21 6.11 9.14 -14.49
C LEU A 21 7.47 8.44 -14.38
N GLU A 22 8.22 8.68 -13.30
CA GLU A 22 9.48 7.96 -13.03
C GLU A 22 9.25 6.45 -12.88
N ILE A 23 8.20 6.05 -12.14
CA ILE A 23 7.84 4.62 -11.99
C ILE A 23 7.47 4.00 -13.34
N ALA A 24 6.81 4.75 -14.22
CA ALA A 24 6.43 4.26 -15.55
C ALA A 24 7.52 4.39 -16.61
N ALA A 25 8.62 5.10 -16.33
CA ALA A 25 9.66 5.43 -17.31
C ALA A 25 10.39 4.21 -17.90
N PRO A 26 10.76 3.16 -17.14
CA PRO A 26 11.47 2.02 -17.70
C PRO A 26 10.55 1.01 -18.41
N LEU A 27 9.23 1.24 -18.41
CA LEU A 27 8.24 0.26 -18.88
C LEU A 27 7.94 0.41 -20.37
N SER A 28 7.71 -0.74 -21.02
CA SER A 28 7.19 -0.77 -22.38
C SER A 28 5.69 -0.41 -22.42
N SER A 29 5.14 -0.22 -23.63
CA SER A 29 3.70 0.02 -23.78
C SER A 29 2.88 -1.22 -23.41
N GLU A 30 3.45 -2.40 -23.64
CA GLU A 30 2.91 -3.72 -23.34
C GLU A 30 2.77 -3.89 -21.82
N ASP A 31 3.83 -3.61 -21.06
CA ASP A 31 3.81 -3.65 -19.59
C ASP A 31 2.76 -2.69 -19.02
N CYS A 32 2.63 -1.51 -19.64
CA CYS A 32 1.69 -0.50 -19.17
C CYS A 32 0.22 -0.82 -19.46
N CYS A 33 -0.08 -1.81 -20.32
CA CYS A 33 -1.42 -2.13 -20.79
C CYS A 33 -2.04 -3.35 -20.10
N ALA A 34 -1.21 -4.31 -19.69
CA ALA A 34 -1.68 -5.59 -19.16
C ALA A 34 -2.29 -5.49 -17.75
N GLN A 35 -3.19 -6.43 -17.44
CA GLN A 35 -3.77 -6.63 -16.12
C GLN A 35 -3.59 -8.09 -15.73
N SER A 36 -2.79 -8.36 -14.70
CA SER A 36 -2.39 -9.70 -14.29
C SER A 36 -3.42 -10.41 -13.39
N MET A 37 -4.32 -9.66 -12.76
CA MET A 37 -5.45 -10.18 -11.98
C MET A 37 -6.53 -9.10 -11.78
N PRO A 38 -7.77 -9.46 -11.37
CA PRO A 38 -8.85 -8.48 -11.15
C PRO A 38 -8.53 -7.37 -10.14
N ASP A 39 -7.66 -7.67 -9.16
CA ASP A 39 -7.26 -6.70 -8.16
C ASP A 39 -6.19 -5.71 -8.64
N ALA A 40 -5.34 -6.12 -9.56
CA ALA A 40 -4.33 -5.26 -10.17
C ALA A 40 -4.96 -4.36 -11.25
N SER A 41 -4.33 -3.23 -11.56
CA SER A 41 -4.69 -2.37 -12.69
C SER A 41 -3.48 -2.09 -13.60
N PRO A 42 -3.70 -1.88 -14.91
CA PRO A 42 -2.63 -1.49 -15.81
C PRO A 42 -1.97 -0.18 -15.38
N ILE A 43 -0.66 -0.04 -15.59
CA ILE A 43 0.07 1.19 -15.23
C ILE A 43 -0.50 2.41 -15.94
N LYS A 44 -0.88 2.28 -17.22
CA LYS A 44 -1.54 3.38 -17.94
C LYS A 44 -2.91 3.74 -17.33
N TRP A 45 -3.61 2.79 -16.71
CA TRP A 45 -4.86 3.07 -16.01
C TRP A 45 -4.57 3.86 -14.72
N HIS A 46 -3.54 3.52 -13.94
CA HIS A 46 -3.14 4.31 -12.76
C HIS A 46 -2.78 5.75 -13.12
N LEU A 47 -1.96 5.92 -14.16
CA LEU A 47 -1.56 7.23 -14.69
C LEU A 47 -2.76 8.08 -15.12
N ALA A 48 -3.75 7.47 -15.78
CA ALA A 48 -4.96 8.16 -16.21
C ALA A 48 -5.94 8.41 -15.06
N HIS A 49 -6.11 7.45 -14.15
CA HIS A 49 -7.04 7.55 -13.02
C HIS A 49 -6.64 8.64 -12.02
N THR A 50 -5.36 8.73 -11.68
CA THR A 50 -4.85 9.81 -10.83
C THR A 50 -5.08 11.18 -11.47
N THR A 51 -4.97 11.27 -12.80
CA THR A 51 -5.28 12.50 -13.57
C THR A 51 -6.76 12.82 -13.58
N TRP A 52 -7.59 11.79 -13.77
CA TRP A 52 -9.05 11.88 -13.72
C TRP A 52 -9.54 12.43 -12.39
N PHE A 53 -8.86 12.12 -11.28
CA PHE A 53 -9.19 12.70 -9.97
C PHE A 53 -9.09 14.24 -10.01
N PHE A 54 -7.98 14.79 -10.50
CA PHE A 54 -7.79 16.24 -10.60
C PHE A 54 -8.74 16.89 -11.61
N GLU A 55 -8.97 16.25 -12.76
CA GLU A 55 -9.92 16.79 -13.75
C GLU A 55 -11.35 16.83 -13.20
N THR A 56 -11.79 15.76 -12.54
CA THR A 56 -13.18 15.60 -12.08
C THR A 56 -13.48 16.39 -10.81
N PHE A 57 -12.62 16.29 -9.79
CA PHE A 57 -12.90 16.90 -8.50
C PHE A 57 -12.44 18.35 -8.40
N ILE A 58 -11.51 18.80 -9.25
CA ILE A 58 -10.96 20.15 -9.19
C ILE A 58 -11.30 20.95 -10.45
N LEU A 59 -10.86 20.53 -11.64
CA LEU A 59 -11.02 21.36 -12.84
C LEU A 59 -12.49 21.52 -13.24
N GLU A 60 -13.30 20.46 -13.21
CA GLU A 60 -14.71 20.51 -13.61
C GLU A 60 -15.53 21.56 -12.83
N ALA A 61 -15.23 21.74 -11.54
CA ALA A 61 -15.94 22.65 -10.67
C ALA A 61 -15.36 24.08 -10.63
N HIS A 62 -14.06 24.24 -10.95
CA HIS A 62 -13.33 25.47 -10.66
C HIS A 62 -12.67 26.13 -11.88
N GLU A 63 -12.53 25.43 -13.00
CA GLU A 63 -12.02 26.03 -14.23
C GLU A 63 -13.14 26.75 -14.99
N ALA A 64 -12.95 28.04 -15.27
CA ALA A 64 -13.89 28.82 -16.06
C ALA A 64 -13.98 28.29 -17.49
N GLY A 65 -15.19 27.93 -17.94
CA GLY A 65 -15.41 27.39 -19.28
C GLY A 65 -14.84 25.97 -19.47
N PHE A 66 -14.79 25.18 -18.39
CA PHE A 66 -14.27 23.81 -18.38
C PHE A 66 -14.73 22.97 -19.58
N VAL A 67 -13.77 22.33 -20.22
CA VAL A 67 -13.98 21.28 -21.23
C VAL A 67 -13.14 20.07 -20.82
N PRO A 68 -13.70 18.85 -20.77
CA PRO A 68 -12.91 17.67 -20.46
C PRO A 68 -11.93 17.36 -21.60
N PHE A 69 -10.76 16.79 -21.27
CA PHE A 69 -9.77 16.37 -22.26
C PHE A 69 -10.37 15.39 -23.28
N HIS A 70 -11.14 14.41 -22.79
CA HIS A 70 -11.91 13.49 -23.61
C HIS A 70 -13.18 13.03 -22.88
N PRO A 71 -14.38 13.13 -23.47
CA PRO A 71 -15.64 12.87 -22.76
C PRO A 71 -15.75 11.44 -22.21
N ALA A 72 -15.21 10.44 -22.91
CA ALA A 72 -15.24 9.05 -22.45
C ALA A 72 -14.36 8.77 -21.21
N PHE A 73 -13.34 9.60 -20.94
CA PHE A 73 -12.38 9.35 -19.85
C PHE A 73 -13.03 9.43 -18.48
N ARG A 74 -14.11 10.21 -18.35
CA ARG A 74 -14.93 10.25 -17.13
C ARG A 74 -15.40 8.87 -16.69
N VAL A 75 -15.75 7.99 -17.63
CA VAL A 75 -16.26 6.64 -17.36
C VAL A 75 -15.12 5.61 -17.31
N LEU A 76 -14.15 5.71 -18.21
CA LEU A 76 -13.04 4.75 -18.28
C LEU A 76 -12.14 4.77 -17.04
N PHE A 77 -11.98 5.96 -16.44
CA PHE A 77 -11.05 6.17 -15.33
C PHE A 77 -11.74 6.48 -14.00
N ASN A 78 -13.07 6.39 -13.91
CA ASN A 78 -13.74 6.33 -12.63
C ASN A 78 -13.44 4.97 -11.95
N SER A 79 -12.87 5.01 -10.75
CA SER A 79 -12.53 3.80 -9.98
C SER A 79 -13.78 3.14 -9.40
N TYR A 80 -14.49 3.87 -8.54
CA TYR A 80 -15.59 3.36 -7.74
C TYR A 80 -16.58 4.44 -7.29
N TYR A 81 -16.46 5.69 -7.73
CA TYR A 81 -17.32 6.79 -7.29
C TYR A 81 -18.69 6.68 -7.97
N ASN A 82 -19.65 6.06 -7.29
CA ASN A 82 -20.98 5.82 -7.84
C ASN A 82 -21.78 7.13 -7.94
N GLY A 83 -21.54 8.07 -7.04
CA GLY A 83 -22.11 9.42 -7.09
C GLY A 83 -21.62 10.27 -8.28
N ILE A 84 -20.52 9.88 -8.94
CA ILE A 84 -20.01 10.57 -10.14
C ILE A 84 -20.64 10.00 -11.42
N GLY A 85 -20.86 8.68 -11.49
CA GLY A 85 -21.56 8.05 -12.61
C GLY A 85 -21.04 6.65 -12.96
N ALA A 86 -21.25 6.26 -14.22
CA ALA A 86 -20.83 4.97 -14.74
C ALA A 86 -19.32 4.76 -14.66
N LYS A 87 -18.89 3.50 -14.66
CA LYS A 87 -17.48 3.09 -14.63
C LYS A 87 -17.23 1.87 -15.52
N HIS A 88 -16.06 1.79 -16.12
CA HIS A 88 -15.60 0.57 -16.77
C HIS A 88 -15.34 -0.54 -15.73
N PRO A 89 -15.73 -1.80 -15.97
CA PRO A 89 -15.52 -2.88 -15.01
C PRO A 89 -14.05 -3.05 -14.60
N ARG A 90 -13.77 -3.09 -13.29
CA ARG A 90 -12.40 -3.19 -12.74
C ARG A 90 -11.62 -4.39 -13.31
N ALA A 91 -12.26 -5.56 -13.38
CA ALA A 91 -11.64 -6.78 -13.88
C ALA A 91 -11.35 -6.78 -15.40
N GLN A 92 -11.81 -5.74 -16.12
CA GLN A 92 -11.66 -5.62 -17.57
C GLN A 92 -10.81 -4.39 -17.96
N ARG A 93 -10.09 -3.76 -17.01
CA ARG A 93 -9.23 -2.60 -17.29
C ARG A 93 -8.11 -2.94 -18.27
N GLY A 94 -7.57 -4.17 -18.21
CA GLY A 94 -6.55 -4.66 -19.15
C GLY A 94 -7.04 -4.90 -20.58
N LEU A 95 -8.36 -4.85 -20.83
CA LEU A 95 -8.92 -4.96 -22.19
C LEU A 95 -8.94 -3.61 -22.93
N LEU A 96 -8.69 -2.51 -22.23
CA LEU A 96 -8.70 -1.17 -22.80
C LEU A 96 -7.39 -0.92 -23.55
N THR A 97 -7.28 -1.37 -24.80
CA THR A 97 -6.11 -1.06 -25.66
C THR A 97 -6.04 0.42 -26.05
N ARG A 98 -7.17 1.14 -25.96
CA ARG A 98 -7.26 2.61 -26.07
C ARG A 98 -7.86 3.21 -24.79
N PRO A 99 -7.43 4.42 -24.38
CA PRO A 99 -6.38 5.25 -24.97
C PRO A 99 -4.97 4.62 -24.89
N SER A 100 -4.07 5.04 -25.79
CA SER A 100 -2.67 4.59 -25.78
C SER A 100 -1.91 5.18 -24.58
N LEU A 101 -0.72 4.65 -24.28
CA LEU A 101 0.13 5.23 -23.22
C LEU A 101 0.48 6.70 -23.53
N ASP A 102 0.77 7.03 -24.79
CA ASP A 102 1.09 8.41 -25.20
C ASP A 102 -0.12 9.35 -25.07
N GLU A 103 -1.33 8.87 -25.37
CA GLU A 103 -2.56 9.63 -25.17
C GLU A 103 -2.84 9.86 -23.67
N VAL A 104 -2.56 8.86 -22.82
CA VAL A 104 -2.61 9.03 -21.36
C VAL A 104 -1.56 10.03 -20.86
N ARG A 105 -0.35 10.03 -21.43
CA ARG A 105 0.70 11.03 -21.10
C ARG A 105 0.29 12.44 -21.56
N ALA A 106 -0.35 12.57 -22.72
CA ALA A 106 -0.90 13.84 -23.19
C ALA A 106 -2.03 14.34 -22.27
N TYR A 107 -2.90 13.44 -21.81
CA TYR A 107 -3.94 13.75 -20.83
C TYR A 107 -3.36 14.26 -19.51
N ARG A 108 -2.33 13.59 -18.98
CA ARG A 108 -1.59 14.04 -17.80
C ARG A 108 -1.07 15.46 -17.97
N LEU A 109 -0.34 15.72 -19.06
CA LEU A 109 0.26 17.01 -19.33
C LEU A 109 -0.77 18.13 -19.46
N ASP A 110 -1.92 17.86 -20.10
CA ASP A 110 -3.01 18.83 -20.22
C ASP A 110 -3.56 19.24 -18.85
N VAL A 111 -3.93 18.24 -18.03
CA VAL A 111 -4.49 18.47 -16.69
C VAL A 111 -3.47 19.12 -15.77
N ASP A 112 -2.20 18.71 -15.84
CA ASP A 112 -1.12 19.31 -15.04
C ASP A 112 -0.96 20.81 -15.34
N ARG A 113 -1.00 21.19 -16.62
CA ARG A 113 -0.94 22.60 -17.04
C ARG A 113 -2.14 23.39 -16.53
N ARG A 114 -3.34 22.82 -16.58
CA ARG A 114 -4.59 23.47 -16.16
C ARG A 114 -4.67 23.63 -14.64
N VAL A 115 -4.29 22.60 -13.88
CA VAL A 115 -4.20 22.67 -12.41
C VAL A 115 -3.14 23.68 -11.99
N ALA A 116 -1.96 23.68 -12.63
CA ALA A 116 -0.92 24.67 -12.33
C ALA A 116 -1.42 26.11 -12.58
N HIS A 117 -2.14 26.35 -13.68
CA HIS A 117 -2.75 27.64 -13.97
C HIS A 117 -3.81 28.04 -12.93
N LEU A 118 -4.65 27.11 -12.52
CA LEU A 118 -5.67 27.33 -11.48
C LEU A 118 -5.03 27.68 -10.13
N LEU A 119 -3.94 27.00 -9.75
CA LEU A 119 -3.20 27.29 -8.53
C LEU A 119 -2.53 28.67 -8.57
N ALA A 120 -1.92 29.02 -9.72
CA ALA A 120 -1.23 30.31 -9.90
C ALA A 120 -2.19 31.51 -9.97
N SER A 121 -3.44 31.33 -10.40
CA SER A 121 -4.42 32.42 -10.55
C SER A 121 -5.12 32.83 -9.25
N GLY A 122 -4.76 32.25 -8.10
CA GLY A 122 -5.36 32.54 -6.80
C GLY A 122 -6.60 31.69 -6.54
N ALA A 123 -6.38 30.38 -6.47
CA ALA A 123 -7.41 29.36 -6.27
C ALA A 123 -8.36 29.69 -5.10
N ALA A 124 -9.65 29.39 -5.28
CA ALA A 124 -10.68 29.57 -4.26
C ALA A 124 -10.36 28.81 -2.95
N PRO A 125 -10.89 29.27 -1.80
CA PRO A 125 -10.74 28.57 -0.52
C PRO A 125 -11.18 27.11 -0.63
N GLY A 126 -10.33 26.17 -0.19
CA GLY A 126 -10.61 24.72 -0.21
C GLY A 126 -9.96 23.95 -1.37
N ILE A 127 -9.56 24.60 -2.46
CA ILE A 127 -8.88 23.92 -3.59
C ILE A 127 -7.56 23.31 -3.14
N ALA A 128 -6.78 24.01 -2.29
CA ALA A 128 -5.51 23.48 -1.77
C ALA A 128 -5.69 22.16 -1.00
N ALA A 129 -6.74 22.04 -0.19
CA ALA A 129 -7.04 20.80 0.54
C ALA A 129 -7.47 19.66 -0.40
N LEU A 130 -8.22 19.99 -1.46
CA LEU A 130 -8.64 19.03 -2.48
C LEU A 130 -7.45 18.54 -3.33
N VAL A 131 -6.53 19.46 -3.65
CA VAL A 131 -5.27 19.13 -4.30
C VAL A 131 -4.43 18.25 -3.39
N GLU A 132 -4.27 18.59 -2.12
CA GLU A 132 -3.56 17.73 -1.15
C GLU A 132 -4.17 16.33 -1.06
N LEU A 133 -5.51 16.20 -1.03
CA LEU A 133 -6.18 14.90 -1.12
C LEU A 133 -5.85 14.16 -2.42
N GLY A 134 -5.89 14.84 -3.57
CA GLY A 134 -5.52 14.25 -4.86
C GLY A 134 -4.06 13.79 -4.93
N LEU A 135 -3.15 14.52 -4.28
CA LEU A 135 -1.74 14.14 -4.20
C LEU A 135 -1.54 12.91 -3.30
N GLN A 136 -2.25 12.84 -2.17
CA GLN A 136 -2.21 11.68 -1.28
C GLN A 136 -2.84 10.44 -1.95
N HIS A 137 -3.91 10.63 -2.73
CA HIS A 137 -4.49 9.60 -3.59
C HIS A 137 -3.51 9.11 -4.66
N GLU A 138 -2.77 10.01 -5.30
CA GLU A 138 -1.75 9.61 -6.27
C GLU A 138 -0.58 8.85 -5.63
N GLN A 139 -0.17 9.21 -4.41
CA GLN A 139 0.83 8.45 -3.66
C GLN A 139 0.37 7.02 -3.32
N GLN A 140 -0.91 6.81 -2.99
CA GLN A 140 -1.47 5.45 -2.87
C GLN A 140 -1.34 4.70 -4.20
N HIS A 141 -1.62 5.37 -5.31
CA HIS A 141 -1.48 4.78 -6.64
C HIS A 141 -0.04 4.53 -7.08
N GLN A 142 0.94 5.28 -6.57
CA GLN A 142 2.36 5.02 -6.83
C GLN A 142 2.82 3.71 -6.18
N GLU A 143 2.36 3.44 -4.96
CA GLU A 143 2.60 2.15 -4.33
C GLU A 143 1.90 1.01 -5.09
N LEU A 144 0.62 1.20 -5.47
CA LEU A 144 -0.12 0.23 -6.28
C LEU A 144 0.54 -0.05 -7.62
N MET A 145 1.09 0.98 -8.29
CA MET A 145 1.82 0.81 -9.54
C MET A 145 2.99 -0.18 -9.38
N LEU A 146 3.74 -0.10 -8.28
CA LEU A 146 4.85 -1.01 -8.02
C LEU A 146 4.37 -2.43 -7.67
N THR A 147 3.31 -2.57 -6.87
CA THR A 147 2.77 -3.89 -6.50
C THR A 147 2.11 -4.61 -7.68
N ASP A 148 1.37 -3.86 -8.50
CA ASP A 148 0.64 -4.40 -9.64
C ASP A 148 1.60 -4.75 -10.78
N LEU A 149 2.64 -3.93 -10.97
CA LEU A 149 3.75 -4.24 -11.88
C LEU A 149 4.53 -5.47 -11.41
N LYS A 150 4.92 -5.55 -10.14
CA LYS A 150 5.64 -6.73 -9.60
C LYS A 150 4.83 -8.01 -9.86
N HIS A 151 3.52 -7.98 -9.58
CA HIS A 151 2.64 -9.11 -9.86
C HIS A 151 2.59 -9.46 -11.35
N LEU A 152 2.47 -8.47 -12.24
CA LEU A 152 2.47 -8.67 -13.69
C LEU A 152 3.76 -9.33 -14.20
N LEU A 153 4.91 -8.77 -13.82
CA LEU A 153 6.20 -9.29 -14.28
C LEU A 153 6.48 -10.71 -13.77
N ALA A 154 6.02 -11.03 -12.55
CA ALA A 154 6.11 -12.37 -11.98
C ALA A 154 5.28 -13.43 -12.75
N GLN A 155 4.26 -13.03 -13.51
CA GLN A 155 3.48 -13.97 -14.34
C GLN A 155 4.21 -14.35 -15.64
N ASN A 156 5.24 -13.60 -16.02
CA ASN A 156 5.97 -13.87 -17.25
C ASN A 156 7.06 -14.94 -16.97
N PRO A 157 7.08 -16.07 -17.69
CA PRO A 157 8.08 -17.13 -17.49
C PRO A 157 9.53 -16.70 -17.71
N LEU A 158 9.76 -15.55 -18.36
CA LEU A 158 11.09 -14.96 -18.52
C LEU A 158 11.55 -14.15 -17.30
N TYR A 159 10.68 -13.95 -16.31
CA TYR A 159 10.91 -13.16 -15.09
C TYR A 159 11.63 -11.82 -15.35
N PRO A 160 11.08 -10.94 -16.20
CA PRO A 160 11.69 -9.64 -16.49
C PRO A 160 11.81 -8.80 -15.22
N ALA A 161 13.00 -8.25 -14.97
CA ALA A 161 13.22 -7.30 -13.89
C ALA A 161 12.67 -5.91 -14.25
N TYR A 162 12.13 -5.19 -13.26
CA TYR A 162 11.75 -3.78 -13.43
C TYR A 162 12.98 -2.87 -13.50
N THR A 163 14.02 -3.17 -12.72
CA THR A 163 15.31 -2.46 -12.74
C THR A 163 16.46 -3.44 -12.96
N VAL A 164 17.49 -2.98 -13.67
CA VAL A 164 18.75 -3.71 -13.87
C VAL A 164 19.76 -3.45 -12.75
N GLN A 165 19.46 -2.54 -11.83
CA GLN A 165 20.31 -2.31 -10.67
C GLN A 165 20.28 -3.53 -9.76
N PRO A 166 21.44 -4.10 -9.36
CA PRO A 166 21.47 -5.23 -8.45
C PRO A 166 20.93 -4.81 -7.08
N MET A 167 20.36 -5.77 -6.35
CA MET A 167 20.09 -5.58 -4.93
C MET A 167 21.41 -5.58 -4.17
N GLU A 168 21.50 -4.73 -3.13
CA GLU A 168 22.62 -4.79 -2.21
C GLU A 168 22.59 -6.12 -1.43
N GLU A 169 23.78 -6.62 -1.09
CA GLU A 169 23.92 -7.82 -0.27
C GLU A 169 23.39 -7.53 1.13
N GLY A 170 22.51 -8.41 1.63
CA GLY A 170 21.88 -8.21 2.93
C GLY A 170 22.86 -8.30 4.09
N GLU A 171 22.75 -7.36 5.02
CA GLU A 171 23.40 -7.50 6.33
C GLU A 171 22.68 -8.53 7.20
N PRO A 172 23.37 -9.19 8.15
CA PRO A 172 22.71 -10.06 9.10
C PRO A 172 21.62 -9.32 9.88
N ALA A 173 20.44 -9.92 9.98
CA ALA A 173 19.36 -9.35 10.78
C ALA A 173 19.72 -9.34 12.26
N ALA A 174 19.43 -8.22 12.93
CA ALA A 174 19.47 -8.12 14.38
C ALA A 174 18.66 -9.27 15.02
N PRO A 175 19.09 -9.85 16.16
CA PRO A 175 18.30 -10.88 16.84
C PRO A 175 16.89 -10.40 17.20
N LEU A 176 15.91 -11.31 17.14
CA LEU A 176 14.55 -10.99 17.56
C LEU A 176 14.50 -10.77 19.08
N GLY A 177 14.13 -9.57 19.49
CA GLY A 177 13.86 -9.20 20.88
C GLY A 177 12.38 -8.91 21.11
N TRP A 178 11.98 -8.76 22.37
CA TRP A 178 10.64 -8.33 22.77
C TRP A 178 10.72 -7.00 23.50
N ILE A 179 9.87 -6.05 23.09
CA ILE A 179 9.76 -4.73 23.71
C ILE A 179 8.46 -4.70 24.52
N ASP A 180 8.59 -4.50 25.83
CA ASP A 180 7.48 -4.41 26.77
C ASP A 180 6.78 -3.05 26.71
N PHE A 181 5.45 -3.08 26.76
CA PHE A 181 4.59 -1.91 26.91
C PHE A 181 3.63 -2.15 28.07
N ASP A 182 3.61 -1.23 29.04
CA ASP A 182 2.74 -1.33 30.22
C ASP A 182 1.24 -1.22 29.88
N GLY A 183 0.91 -0.75 28.66
CA GLY A 183 -0.47 -0.51 28.25
C GLY A 183 -1.11 0.68 28.98
N GLY A 184 -2.39 0.55 29.30
CA GLY A 184 -3.23 1.56 29.95
C GLY A 184 -4.15 2.31 28.98
N LEU A 185 -4.67 3.45 29.44
CA LEU A 185 -5.55 4.30 28.63
C LEU A 185 -4.72 5.00 27.53
N ALA A 186 -4.96 4.63 26.28
CA ALA A 186 -4.31 5.19 25.11
C ALA A 186 -5.29 6.01 24.25
N GLU A 187 -4.77 6.99 23.51
CA GLU A 187 -5.56 7.78 22.55
C GLU A 187 -5.09 7.53 21.12
N ILE A 188 -5.81 6.72 20.34
CA ILE A 188 -5.47 6.34 18.97
C ILE A 188 -6.26 7.18 17.94
N GLY A 189 -5.73 7.28 16.73
CA GLY A 189 -6.23 8.10 15.63
C GLY A 189 -5.47 9.42 15.47
N TYR A 190 -5.71 10.05 14.33
CA TYR A 190 -4.98 11.25 13.95
C TYR A 190 -5.33 12.45 14.85
N GLY A 191 -4.31 13.05 15.47
CA GLY A 191 -4.43 14.21 16.36
C GLY A 191 -3.60 15.42 15.93
N GLY A 192 -3.15 15.46 14.68
CA GLY A 192 -2.32 16.54 14.14
C GLY A 192 -3.11 17.60 13.36
N ASN A 193 -2.39 18.61 12.85
CA ASN A 193 -2.96 19.72 12.07
C ASN A 193 -2.72 19.63 10.55
N GLY A 194 -2.01 18.60 10.07
CA GLY A 194 -1.80 18.34 8.64
C GLY A 194 -2.82 17.36 8.05
N PHE A 195 -2.56 16.88 6.84
CA PHE A 195 -3.39 15.86 6.19
C PHE A 195 -3.49 14.54 6.94
N CYS A 196 -4.69 13.96 6.93
CA CYS A 196 -4.98 12.55 7.21
C CYS A 196 -6.18 12.13 6.37
N PHE A 197 -6.34 10.81 6.16
CA PHE A 197 -7.58 10.29 5.62
C PHE A 197 -8.68 10.29 6.70
N ASP A 198 -9.94 10.38 6.28
CA ASP A 198 -11.10 10.41 7.18
C ASP A 198 -11.20 9.13 8.05
N ASN A 199 -10.71 7.99 7.56
CA ASN A 199 -10.68 6.74 8.32
C ASN A 199 -9.68 6.74 9.50
N GLU A 200 -8.80 7.73 9.58
CA GLU A 200 -7.87 7.95 10.70
C GLU A 200 -8.54 8.77 11.83
N LEU A 201 -9.77 9.23 11.63
CA LEU A 201 -10.54 10.10 12.52
C LEU A 201 -11.84 9.44 13.05
N PRO A 202 -12.38 9.93 14.17
CA PRO A 202 -11.75 10.86 15.11
C PRO A 202 -10.71 10.17 16.00
N ARG A 203 -9.81 10.96 16.58
CA ARG A 203 -8.97 10.50 17.68
C ARG A 203 -9.85 10.15 18.88
N HIS A 204 -9.63 8.97 19.47
CA HIS A 204 -10.48 8.45 20.54
C HIS A 204 -9.67 7.63 21.53
N ARG A 205 -10.28 7.37 22.69
CA ARG A 205 -9.68 6.59 23.78
C ARG A 205 -9.95 5.11 23.60
N THR A 206 -8.95 4.29 23.88
CA THR A 206 -9.04 2.84 24.00
C THR A 206 -8.17 2.37 25.16
N TYR A 207 -8.49 1.22 25.74
CA TYR A 207 -7.68 0.61 26.79
C TYR A 207 -6.81 -0.49 26.19
N LEU A 208 -5.52 -0.49 26.53
CA LEU A 208 -4.57 -1.52 26.14
C LEU A 208 -4.15 -2.29 27.39
N ASP A 209 -4.24 -3.61 27.36
CA ASP A 209 -3.56 -4.44 28.36
C ASP A 209 -2.04 -4.36 28.16
N PRO A 210 -1.21 -4.68 29.17
CA PRO A 210 0.22 -4.83 28.98
C PRO A 210 0.51 -5.84 27.86
N PHE A 211 1.38 -5.47 26.93
CA PHE A 211 1.68 -6.26 25.74
C PHE A 211 3.15 -6.17 25.38
N ARG A 212 3.60 -7.08 24.53
CA ARG A 212 4.94 -7.03 23.94
C ARG A 212 4.87 -7.01 22.43
N LEU A 213 5.76 -6.26 21.79
CA LEU A 213 6.00 -6.37 20.35
C LEU A 213 7.38 -6.95 20.07
N ALA A 214 7.47 -7.74 19.01
CA ALA A 214 8.74 -8.10 18.39
C ALA A 214 9.54 -6.83 18.02
N SER A 215 10.85 -6.84 18.25
CA SER A 215 11.76 -5.72 17.94
C SER A 215 11.82 -5.42 16.44
N ARG A 216 11.75 -6.45 15.59
CA ARG A 216 11.79 -6.35 14.13
C ARG A 216 10.69 -7.19 13.47
N LEU A 217 10.60 -7.13 12.14
CA LEU A 217 9.73 -8.03 11.38
C LEU A 217 10.30 -9.46 11.38
N VAL A 218 9.41 -10.42 11.15
CA VAL A 218 9.77 -11.83 10.90
C VAL A 218 10.59 -11.92 9.61
N THR A 219 11.70 -12.65 9.63
CA THR A 219 12.56 -12.80 8.45
C THR A 219 12.17 -13.97 7.56
N ASN A 220 12.64 -13.94 6.32
CA ASN A 220 12.54 -15.07 5.39
C ASN A 220 13.11 -16.37 5.98
N GLY A 221 14.25 -16.30 6.68
CA GLY A 221 14.87 -17.46 7.31
C GLY A 221 13.98 -18.08 8.40
N GLU A 222 13.36 -17.25 9.24
CA GLU A 222 12.43 -17.70 10.28
C GLU A 222 11.14 -18.27 9.68
N TYR A 223 10.64 -17.66 8.61
CA TYR A 223 9.46 -18.15 7.90
C TYR A 223 9.71 -19.47 7.15
N ARG A 224 10.91 -19.63 6.59
CA ARG A 224 11.35 -20.89 5.99
C ARG A 224 11.32 -22.03 7.00
N THR A 225 11.77 -21.80 8.25
CA THR A 225 11.67 -22.81 9.32
C THR A 225 10.22 -23.21 9.59
N PHE A 226 9.27 -22.28 9.55
CA PHE A 226 7.83 -22.58 9.66
C PHE A 226 7.34 -23.48 8.52
N ILE A 227 7.76 -23.21 7.26
CA ILE A 227 7.42 -24.06 6.11
C ILE A 227 7.99 -25.47 6.29
N GLU A 228 9.28 -25.58 6.63
CA GLU A 228 9.99 -26.84 6.80
C GLU A 228 9.38 -27.69 7.94
N ALA A 229 8.94 -27.05 9.02
CA ALA A 229 8.23 -27.68 10.13
C ALA A 229 6.80 -28.15 9.77
N GLY A 230 6.32 -27.91 8.55
CA GLY A 230 4.99 -28.30 8.11
C GLY A 230 3.91 -27.28 8.39
N GLY A 231 4.25 -25.99 8.50
CA GLY A 231 3.30 -24.91 8.74
C GLY A 231 2.12 -24.89 7.76
N TYR A 232 2.35 -25.16 6.48
CA TYR A 232 1.31 -25.28 5.44
C TYR A 232 0.65 -26.68 5.37
N ARG A 233 0.94 -27.57 6.32
CA ARG A 233 0.40 -28.94 6.37
C ARG A 233 -0.33 -29.23 7.69
N ASP A 234 -0.30 -28.31 8.65
CA ASP A 234 -0.93 -28.45 9.95
C ASP A 234 -2.20 -27.57 10.05
N PRO A 235 -3.42 -28.15 9.93
CA PRO A 235 -4.67 -27.39 10.00
C PRO A 235 -4.87 -26.66 11.33
N SER A 236 -4.23 -27.09 12.42
CA SER A 236 -4.43 -26.48 13.74
C SER A 236 -3.87 -25.06 13.85
N LEU A 237 -2.98 -24.68 12.91
CA LEU A 237 -2.37 -23.37 12.86
C LEU A 237 -3.25 -22.33 12.15
N TRP A 238 -4.19 -22.77 11.31
CA TRP A 238 -4.88 -21.90 10.36
C TRP A 238 -6.29 -21.53 10.79
N LEU A 239 -6.71 -20.31 10.44
CA LEU A 239 -8.13 -19.97 10.37
C LEU A 239 -8.79 -20.77 9.25
N ALA A 240 -10.07 -21.10 9.41
CA ALA A 240 -10.80 -22.00 8.51
C ALA A 240 -10.70 -21.59 7.03
N GLU A 241 -10.98 -20.34 6.69
CA GLU A 241 -10.89 -19.87 5.29
C GLU A 241 -9.44 -19.90 4.77
N GLY A 242 -8.46 -19.61 5.62
CA GLY A 242 -7.05 -19.76 5.26
C GLY A 242 -6.68 -21.21 4.95
N TRP A 243 -7.16 -22.15 5.78
CA TRP A 243 -6.95 -23.58 5.58
C TRP A 243 -7.62 -24.09 4.30
N ASP A 244 -8.83 -23.64 4.00
CA ASP A 244 -9.54 -24.00 2.76
C ASP A 244 -8.71 -23.63 1.52
N ARG A 245 -8.04 -22.46 1.53
CA ARG A 245 -7.15 -22.02 0.44
C ARG A 245 -5.86 -22.84 0.34
N VAL A 246 -5.29 -23.24 1.48
CA VAL A 246 -4.16 -24.17 1.52
C VAL A 246 -4.56 -25.52 0.93
N CYS A 247 -5.71 -26.08 1.34
CA CYS A 247 -6.25 -27.33 0.78
C CYS A 247 -6.58 -27.24 -0.72
N ALA A 248 -7.02 -26.07 -1.20
CA ALA A 248 -7.25 -25.83 -2.62
C ALA A 248 -5.95 -25.68 -3.44
N GLY A 249 -4.78 -25.66 -2.79
CA GLY A 249 -3.49 -25.45 -3.44
C GLY A 249 -3.24 -24.01 -3.88
N GLU A 250 -4.03 -23.05 -3.40
CA GLU A 250 -3.87 -21.62 -3.73
C GLU A 250 -2.70 -20.98 -2.97
N ILE A 251 -2.28 -21.59 -1.86
CA ILE A 251 -1.22 -21.07 -0.98
C ILE A 251 -0.36 -22.23 -0.49
N THR A 252 0.92 -22.24 -0.88
CA THR A 252 1.90 -23.27 -0.49
C THR A 252 3.19 -22.70 0.10
N GLN A 253 3.52 -21.46 -0.28
CA GLN A 253 4.64 -20.64 0.18
C GLN A 253 4.31 -19.17 -0.09
N PRO A 254 5.04 -18.18 0.47
CA PRO A 254 4.82 -16.75 0.19
C PRO A 254 4.77 -16.43 -1.31
N LEU A 255 3.97 -15.42 -1.69
CA LEU A 255 3.79 -15.09 -3.10
C LEU A 255 5.13 -14.56 -3.65
N TYR A 256 5.59 -15.14 -4.76
CA TYR A 256 6.89 -14.92 -5.43
C TYR A 256 8.08 -15.77 -4.94
N TRP A 257 7.91 -16.63 -3.93
CA TRP A 257 8.94 -17.62 -3.61
C TRP A 257 8.93 -18.76 -4.63
N ILE A 258 10.11 -19.04 -5.19
CA ILE A 258 10.36 -20.06 -6.20
C ILE A 258 11.29 -21.11 -5.58
N GLU A 259 10.91 -22.38 -5.65
CA GLU A 259 11.76 -23.50 -5.23
C GLU A 259 12.48 -24.05 -6.46
N GLU A 260 13.82 -23.98 -6.46
CA GLU A 260 14.69 -24.54 -7.50
C GLU A 260 15.63 -25.60 -6.89
N ASP A 261 16.34 -26.35 -7.72
CA ASP A 261 17.20 -27.47 -7.29
C ASP A 261 18.33 -27.04 -6.33
N ASP A 262 18.78 -25.79 -6.42
CA ASP A 262 19.83 -25.17 -5.59
C ASP A 262 19.27 -24.36 -4.41
N GLY A 263 17.95 -24.24 -4.27
CA GLY A 263 17.28 -23.68 -3.11
C GLY A 263 16.15 -22.70 -3.43
N TRP A 264 15.78 -21.93 -2.40
CA TRP A 264 14.73 -20.93 -2.51
C TRP A 264 15.23 -19.64 -3.16
N HIS A 265 14.44 -19.15 -4.10
CA HIS A 265 14.59 -17.88 -4.76
C HIS A 265 13.35 -17.00 -4.51
N GLU A 266 13.48 -15.70 -4.71
CA GLU A 266 12.36 -14.76 -4.71
C GLU A 266 12.37 -13.93 -5.99
N PHE A 267 11.20 -13.80 -6.65
CA PHE A 267 11.04 -12.77 -7.67
C PHE A 267 10.82 -11.39 -7.02
N THR A 268 11.73 -10.45 -7.31
CA THR A 268 11.72 -9.07 -6.81
C THR A 268 11.56 -8.07 -7.97
N LEU A 269 11.45 -6.77 -7.69
CA LEU A 269 11.54 -5.74 -8.74
C LEU A 269 12.92 -5.67 -9.41
N HIS A 270 13.93 -6.34 -8.84
CA HIS A 270 15.27 -6.52 -9.40
C HIS A 270 15.42 -7.86 -10.14
N GLY A 271 14.30 -8.56 -10.42
CA GLY A 271 14.30 -9.90 -11.02
C GLY A 271 14.39 -11.02 -9.96
N VAL A 272 14.67 -12.24 -10.42
CA VAL A 272 14.86 -13.41 -9.56
C VAL A 272 16.18 -13.27 -8.79
N GLN A 273 16.11 -13.44 -7.48
CA GLN A 273 17.25 -13.35 -6.56
C GLN A 273 17.26 -14.58 -5.65
N PRO A 274 18.43 -15.04 -5.17
CA PRO A 274 18.47 -16.00 -4.07
C PRO A 274 17.71 -15.45 -2.86
N LEU A 275 16.95 -16.30 -2.17
CA LEU A 275 16.17 -15.87 -1.02
C LEU A 275 17.11 -15.48 0.15
N ASP A 276 17.14 -14.19 0.47
CA ASP A 276 17.93 -13.65 1.58
C ASP A 276 17.24 -13.96 2.93
N PRO A 277 17.85 -14.77 3.83
CA PRO A 277 17.23 -15.17 5.08
C PRO A 277 17.12 -14.05 6.12
N ALA A 278 17.84 -12.94 5.97
CA ALA A 278 17.86 -11.81 6.91
C ALA A 278 16.78 -10.77 6.61
N ARG A 279 16.33 -10.67 5.36
CA ARG A 279 15.26 -9.74 4.98
C ARG A 279 13.89 -10.17 5.53
N PRO A 280 12.97 -9.23 5.78
CA PRO A 280 11.61 -9.55 6.21
C PRO A 280 10.90 -10.45 5.21
N VAL A 281 10.11 -11.40 5.71
CA VAL A 281 9.15 -12.11 4.86
C VAL A 281 8.12 -11.12 4.32
N THR A 282 7.91 -11.16 3.01
CA THR A 282 6.96 -10.30 2.29
C THR A 282 5.91 -11.11 1.55
N HIS A 283 4.85 -10.42 1.10
CA HIS A 283 3.82 -10.97 0.23
C HIS A 283 3.06 -12.17 0.84
N VAL A 284 2.85 -12.10 2.15
CA VAL A 284 2.03 -13.05 2.91
C VAL A 284 0.64 -12.47 3.19
N SER A 285 -0.37 -13.33 3.14
CA SER A 285 -1.75 -13.02 3.53
C SER A 285 -1.89 -12.85 5.04
N MET A 286 -3.03 -12.31 5.49
CA MET A 286 -3.37 -12.27 6.91
C MET A 286 -3.42 -13.69 7.49
N TYR A 287 -3.95 -14.64 6.72
CA TYR A 287 -4.01 -16.05 7.12
C TYR A 287 -2.63 -16.66 7.35
N GLU A 288 -1.68 -16.41 6.45
CA GLU A 288 -0.27 -16.82 6.59
C GLU A 288 0.38 -16.16 7.81
N ALA A 289 0.17 -14.84 7.98
CA ALA A 289 0.72 -14.08 9.10
C ALA A 289 0.23 -14.59 10.46
N ASP A 290 -1.06 -14.86 10.57
CA ASP A 290 -1.72 -15.36 11.77
C ASP A 290 -1.34 -16.83 12.06
N ALA A 291 -1.26 -17.69 11.05
CA ALA A 291 -0.79 -19.07 11.21
C ALA A 291 0.66 -19.15 11.70
N TYR A 292 1.54 -18.30 11.13
CA TYR A 292 2.91 -18.18 11.61
C TYR A 292 2.97 -17.69 13.06
N ALA A 293 2.18 -16.66 13.41
CA ALA A 293 2.13 -16.13 14.76
C ALA A 293 1.69 -17.20 15.77
N ARG A 294 0.66 -18.01 15.45
CA ARG A 294 0.24 -19.15 16.29
C ARG A 294 1.34 -20.18 16.47
N TRP A 295 2.04 -20.54 15.40
CA TRP A 295 3.14 -21.49 15.44
C TRP A 295 4.26 -21.03 16.39
N CYS A 296 4.55 -19.73 16.43
CA CYS A 296 5.53 -19.15 17.37
C CYS A 296 5.01 -18.98 18.82
N GLY A 297 3.79 -19.43 19.14
CA GLY A 297 3.14 -19.17 20.43
C GLY A 297 2.95 -17.67 20.68
N ALA A 298 2.67 -16.91 19.63
CA ALA A 298 2.45 -15.47 19.64
C ALA A 298 1.10 -15.15 18.93
N ARG A 299 0.87 -13.87 18.65
CA ARG A 299 -0.29 -13.37 17.91
C ARG A 299 0.11 -12.19 17.03
N LEU A 300 -0.81 -11.71 16.19
CA LEU A 300 -0.68 -10.40 15.55
C LEU A 300 -1.04 -9.28 16.56
N PRO A 301 -0.40 -8.11 16.49
CA PRO A 301 -0.82 -6.94 17.27
C PRO A 301 -2.19 -6.46 16.81
N THR A 302 -2.95 -5.83 17.71
CA THR A 302 -4.06 -4.98 17.31
C THR A 302 -3.53 -3.69 16.67
N GLU A 303 -4.33 -3.01 15.85
CA GLU A 303 -3.92 -1.72 15.27
C GLU A 303 -3.65 -0.65 16.34
N ALA A 304 -4.29 -0.78 17.52
CA ALA A 304 -4.15 0.12 18.64
C ALA A 304 -2.83 -0.07 19.39
N GLU A 305 -2.45 -1.32 19.67
CA GLU A 305 -1.13 -1.68 20.23
C GLU A 305 -0.01 -1.20 19.30
N TRP A 306 -0.19 -1.46 18.00
CA TRP A 306 0.78 -1.04 16.98
C TRP A 306 0.94 0.49 16.94
N GLU A 307 -0.17 1.24 16.88
CA GLU A 307 -0.12 2.71 16.84
C GLU A 307 0.47 3.29 18.13
N PHE A 308 0.15 2.71 19.27
CA PHE A 308 0.69 3.14 20.56
C PHE A 308 2.22 3.04 20.57
N ALA A 309 2.74 1.91 20.11
CA ALA A 309 4.19 1.67 20.01
C ALA A 309 4.87 2.54 18.93
N ALA A 310 4.19 2.81 17.80
CA ALA A 310 4.77 3.50 16.65
C ALA A 310 5.00 5.01 16.85
N ARG A 311 4.49 5.64 17.91
CA ARG A 311 4.51 7.11 18.09
C ARG A 311 5.91 7.71 18.13
N GLN A 312 6.89 6.95 18.58
CA GLN A 312 8.28 7.39 18.71
C GLN A 312 9.17 6.83 17.59
N ALA A 313 8.61 6.00 16.70
CA ALA A 313 9.38 5.41 15.63
C ALA A 313 9.67 6.43 14.52
N LEU A 314 10.85 6.28 13.92
CA LEU A 314 11.23 7.06 12.75
C LEU A 314 10.42 6.58 11.54
N LEU A 315 9.93 7.54 10.75
CA LEU A 315 9.33 7.26 9.46
C LEU A 315 10.46 6.94 8.45
N GLY A 316 10.21 5.98 7.57
CA GLY A 316 11.11 5.60 6.48
C GLY A 316 10.31 5.10 5.28
N GLY A 317 10.99 4.85 4.17
CA GLY A 317 10.40 4.39 2.90
C GLY A 317 11.36 4.58 1.73
N GLY A 318 10.85 4.34 0.51
CA GLY A 318 11.54 4.75 -0.73
C GLY A 318 12.45 3.71 -1.39
N ALA A 319 12.37 2.44 -1.01
CA ALA A 319 13.14 1.35 -1.63
C ALA A 319 12.27 0.44 -2.51
N LEU A 320 12.88 -0.34 -3.41
CA LEU A 320 12.14 -1.30 -4.27
C LEU A 320 11.95 -2.68 -3.62
N HIS A 321 12.55 -2.88 -2.44
CA HIS A 321 12.44 -4.09 -1.62
C HIS A 321 12.82 -3.76 -0.16
N PRO A 322 12.30 -4.45 0.88
CA PRO A 322 12.69 -4.19 2.25
C PRO A 322 14.10 -4.70 2.58
N GLU A 323 14.82 -3.93 3.39
CA GLU A 323 16.13 -4.31 3.91
C GLU A 323 16.06 -5.09 5.22
N ALA A 324 17.13 -5.82 5.54
CA ALA A 324 17.30 -6.50 6.81
C ALA A 324 17.30 -5.48 7.98
N ALA A 325 16.84 -5.93 9.15
CA ALA A 325 16.82 -5.08 10.33
C ALA A 325 18.23 -4.97 10.93
N ASN A 326 18.76 -3.76 11.09
CA ASN A 326 20.01 -3.50 11.81
C ASN A 326 19.77 -2.47 12.93
N GLY A 327 20.40 -2.68 14.09
CA GLY A 327 20.30 -1.81 15.27
C GLY A 327 19.54 -2.42 16.45
N ASP A 328 19.08 -1.55 17.36
CA ASP A 328 18.38 -1.90 18.61
C ASP A 328 17.00 -1.25 18.70
N GLY A 329 16.11 -1.82 19.53
CA GLY A 329 14.78 -1.28 19.81
C GLY A 329 13.70 -1.72 18.82
N LEU A 330 12.71 -0.85 18.56
CA LEU A 330 11.68 -1.11 17.55
C LEU A 330 12.16 -0.72 16.15
N LEU A 331 12.69 -1.70 15.44
CA LEU A 331 13.19 -1.60 14.07
C LEU A 331 12.07 -1.85 13.06
N GLN A 332 12.19 -1.32 11.85
CA GLN A 332 11.27 -1.58 10.73
C GLN A 332 9.80 -1.32 11.08
N MET A 333 9.53 -0.35 11.97
CA MET A 333 8.16 0.09 12.22
C MET A 333 7.59 0.76 10.98
N PHE A 334 8.42 1.47 10.21
CA PHE A 334 8.00 2.06 8.95
C PHE A 334 8.89 1.70 7.76
N GLY A 335 8.33 1.77 6.55
CA GLY A 335 9.10 1.75 5.29
C GLY A 335 9.66 0.40 4.86
N ALA A 336 9.37 -0.68 5.59
CA ALA A 336 9.75 -2.03 5.20
C ALA A 336 8.57 -2.76 4.56
N CYS A 337 7.54 -3.08 5.36
CA CYS A 337 6.36 -3.80 4.93
C CYS A 337 5.13 -3.28 5.68
N TRP A 338 3.97 -3.32 5.02
CA TRP A 338 2.70 -3.24 5.72
C TRP A 338 2.54 -4.43 6.65
N GLN A 339 2.29 -4.17 7.93
CA GLN A 339 2.26 -5.18 8.97
C GLN A 339 0.80 -5.53 9.26
N TRP A 340 0.43 -6.80 9.04
CA TRP A 340 -0.91 -7.28 9.37
C TRP A 340 -1.20 -7.10 10.86
N THR A 341 -2.41 -6.63 11.15
CA THR A 341 -2.93 -6.54 12.52
C THR A 341 -4.11 -7.50 12.69
N ALA A 342 -4.42 -7.84 13.95
CA ALA A 342 -5.63 -8.59 14.30
C ALA A 342 -6.93 -7.76 14.19
N SER A 343 -6.84 -6.49 13.80
CA SER A 343 -7.98 -5.56 13.78
C SER A 343 -8.68 -5.59 12.42
N SER A 344 -9.99 -5.83 12.44
CA SER A 344 -10.86 -5.60 11.27
C SER A 344 -10.85 -4.12 10.90
N TYR A 345 -10.92 -3.80 9.61
CA TYR A 345 -11.09 -2.43 9.13
C TYR A 345 -12.52 -1.93 9.39
N ALA A 346 -12.74 -1.47 10.62
CA ALA A 346 -13.99 -0.93 11.11
C ALA A 346 -13.89 0.61 11.31
N PRO A 347 -15.02 1.34 11.29
CA PRO A 347 -15.02 2.76 11.65
C PRO A 347 -14.53 2.96 13.09
N TYR A 348 -13.72 3.99 13.30
CA TYR A 348 -13.46 4.46 14.65
C TYR A 348 -14.75 4.97 15.33
N PRO A 349 -14.86 4.91 16.66
CA PRO A 349 -16.00 5.47 17.38
C PRO A 349 -16.21 6.95 17.03
N GLY A 350 -17.39 7.28 16.49
CA GLY A 350 -17.73 8.62 16.05
C GLY A 350 -17.28 8.98 14.63
N TYR A 351 -16.73 8.03 13.86
CA TYR A 351 -16.47 8.22 12.43
C TYR A 351 -17.76 8.62 11.70
N ALA A 352 -17.64 9.63 10.84
CA ALA A 352 -18.67 10.05 9.91
C ALA A 352 -18.01 10.36 8.56
N PRO A 353 -18.50 9.78 7.45
CA PRO A 353 -17.96 10.09 6.13
C PRO A 353 -18.26 11.55 5.76
N ALA A 354 -17.39 12.14 4.94
CA ALA A 354 -17.66 13.45 4.34
C ALA A 354 -18.92 13.41 3.46
N ALA A 355 -19.59 14.55 3.29
CA ALA A 355 -20.72 14.65 2.38
C ALA A 355 -20.27 14.59 0.90
N GLY A 356 -21.16 14.12 0.02
CA GLY A 356 -20.92 14.06 -1.43
C GLY A 356 -20.02 12.89 -1.86
N ALA A 357 -19.58 12.93 -3.12
CA ALA A 357 -18.83 11.84 -3.74
C ALA A 357 -17.50 11.52 -3.03
N ILE A 358 -16.84 12.51 -2.43
CA ILE A 358 -15.60 12.31 -1.66
C ILE A 358 -15.83 11.43 -0.42
N GLY A 359 -17.05 11.42 0.14
CA GLY A 359 -17.42 10.52 1.23
C GLY A 359 -17.35 9.03 0.89
N GLU A 360 -17.32 8.68 -0.40
CA GLU A 360 -17.17 7.30 -0.85
C GLU A 360 -15.73 6.77 -0.75
N TYR A 361 -14.75 7.60 -0.40
CA TYR A 361 -13.33 7.24 -0.46
C TYR A 361 -13.00 6.04 0.43
N ASN A 362 -13.44 6.05 1.70
CA ASN A 362 -13.05 5.04 2.69
C ASN A 362 -14.21 4.29 3.33
N GLY A 363 -15.25 5.01 3.79
CA GLY A 363 -16.27 4.43 4.68
C GLY A 363 -17.02 3.21 4.12
N LYS A 364 -17.29 3.19 2.80
CA LYS A 364 -17.99 2.06 2.15
C LYS A 364 -17.20 0.75 2.09
N PHE A 365 -15.90 0.81 2.40
CA PHE A 365 -14.99 -0.34 2.39
C PHE A 365 -14.77 -0.94 3.78
N MET A 366 -15.40 -0.40 4.84
CA MET A 366 -15.26 -0.83 6.23
C MET A 366 -16.03 -2.13 6.54
N VAL A 367 -15.77 -3.18 5.76
CA VAL A 367 -16.33 -4.54 5.91
C VAL A 367 -15.41 -5.54 5.21
N ASN A 368 -15.27 -6.75 5.78
CA ASN A 368 -14.52 -7.89 5.21
C ASN A 368 -13.05 -7.59 4.84
N GLN A 369 -12.42 -6.68 5.58
CA GLN A 369 -11.01 -6.30 5.40
C GLN A 369 -10.34 -6.15 6.76
N TYR A 370 -9.01 -6.27 6.77
CA TYR A 370 -8.18 -6.15 7.97
C TYR A 370 -7.20 -5.00 7.81
N VAL A 371 -6.86 -4.38 8.93
CA VAL A 371 -5.96 -3.22 8.97
C VAL A 371 -4.51 -3.67 8.89
N LEU A 372 -3.73 -2.94 8.09
CA LEU A 372 -2.27 -3.03 8.07
C LEU A 372 -1.65 -1.67 8.39
N ARG A 373 -0.49 -1.71 9.04
CA ARG A 373 0.22 -0.51 9.52
C ARG A 373 1.67 -0.47 9.08
N GLY A 374 2.28 0.70 9.16
CA GLY A 374 3.73 0.86 8.99
C GLY A 374 4.21 1.30 7.62
N SER A 375 3.41 1.30 6.56
CA SER A 375 3.93 1.55 5.21
C SER A 375 4.93 0.50 4.72
N SER A 376 5.14 0.42 3.42
CA SER A 376 6.08 -0.51 2.80
C SER A 376 7.28 0.22 2.21
N CYS A 377 8.24 -0.55 1.69
CA CYS A 377 9.34 -0.02 0.89
C CYS A 377 8.82 0.78 -0.33
N ALA A 378 7.69 0.35 -0.91
CA ALA A 378 7.06 0.99 -2.06
C ALA A 378 6.21 2.22 -1.70
N THR A 379 5.95 2.47 -0.42
CA THR A 379 5.21 3.67 0.00
C THR A 379 6.07 4.92 -0.17
N PRO A 380 5.59 5.98 -0.86
CA PRO A 380 6.35 7.22 -1.04
C PRO A 380 6.65 7.95 0.27
N ASP A 381 7.81 8.63 0.30
CA ASP A 381 8.19 9.49 1.42
C ASP A 381 7.12 10.56 1.71
N GLY A 382 6.88 10.80 3.00
CA GLY A 382 5.88 11.76 3.47
C GLY A 382 4.43 11.25 3.43
N HIS A 383 4.17 10.05 2.91
CA HIS A 383 2.83 9.45 2.93
C HIS A 383 2.52 8.71 4.24
N ALA A 384 3.52 8.13 4.89
CA ALA A 384 3.34 7.34 6.11
C ALA A 384 2.97 8.21 7.33
N ARG A 385 2.10 7.68 8.19
CA ARG A 385 1.74 8.27 9.50
C ARG A 385 1.51 7.15 10.50
N ALA A 386 1.77 7.39 11.78
CA ALA A 386 1.45 6.44 12.84
C ALA A 386 -0.06 6.16 12.95
N SER A 387 -0.93 7.06 12.49
CA SER A 387 -2.37 6.85 12.42
C SER A 387 -2.85 6.27 11.08
N TYR A 388 -1.98 6.10 10.08
CA TYR A 388 -2.37 5.63 8.75
C TYR A 388 -2.93 4.20 8.83
N ARG A 389 -4.13 3.99 8.28
CA ARG A 389 -4.79 2.69 8.23
C ARG A 389 -4.89 2.22 6.78
N ASN A 390 -3.96 1.35 6.38
CA ASN A 390 -4.13 0.59 5.14
C ASN A 390 -5.07 -0.58 5.40
N PHE A 391 -5.75 -1.08 4.37
CA PHE A 391 -6.72 -2.14 4.52
C PHE A 391 -6.80 -3.00 3.27
N PHE A 392 -6.83 -4.32 3.46
CA PHE A 392 -7.03 -5.28 2.38
C PHE A 392 -7.85 -6.49 2.87
N PRO A 393 -8.48 -7.25 1.96
CA PRO A 393 -9.05 -8.55 2.29
C PRO A 393 -7.98 -9.48 2.88
N ALA A 394 -8.39 -10.36 3.80
CA ALA A 394 -7.46 -11.24 4.52
C ALA A 394 -6.59 -12.12 3.59
N GLY A 395 -7.12 -12.48 2.42
CA GLY A 395 -6.41 -13.29 1.43
C GLY A 395 -5.45 -12.54 0.50
N ALA A 396 -5.31 -11.21 0.63
CA ALA A 396 -4.45 -10.40 -0.24
C ALA A 396 -2.97 -10.66 0.01
N ARG A 397 -2.18 -10.78 -1.07
CA ARG A 397 -0.75 -11.18 -1.01
C ARG A 397 0.18 -10.34 -1.88
N TRP A 398 -0.34 -9.69 -2.94
CA TRP A 398 0.50 -8.95 -3.90
C TRP A 398 1.06 -7.63 -3.37
N GLN A 399 0.46 -7.11 -2.31
CA GLN A 399 0.98 -5.97 -1.56
C GLN A 399 2.26 -6.35 -0.81
N PHE A 400 3.11 -5.38 -0.49
CA PHE A 400 4.30 -5.60 0.35
C PHE A 400 3.90 -5.78 1.82
N THR A 401 3.33 -6.94 2.14
CA THR A 401 2.81 -7.29 3.46
C THR A 401 3.74 -8.22 4.22
N GLY A 402 3.95 -7.95 5.50
CA GLY A 402 4.82 -8.73 6.38
C GLY A 402 4.21 -8.95 7.76
N ILE A 403 5.03 -9.49 8.67
CA ILE A 403 4.58 -9.98 9.98
C ILE A 403 5.40 -9.30 11.09
N ARG A 404 4.69 -8.66 12.03
CA ARG A 404 5.24 -8.32 13.35
C ARG A 404 4.49 -9.12 14.40
N LEU A 405 5.21 -9.79 15.29
CA LEU A 405 4.60 -10.56 16.37
C LEU A 405 4.27 -9.66 17.56
N ALA A 406 3.20 -10.02 18.26
CA ALA A 406 2.82 -9.50 19.56
C ALA A 406 2.58 -10.65 20.56
N ARG A 407 2.67 -10.34 21.86
CA ARG A 407 2.26 -11.23 22.95
C ARG A 407 1.39 -10.45 23.92
#